data_AF-A0A8T5RHG7-F1
#
_entry.id   AF-A0A8T5RHG7-F1
#
_cell.length_a   1.000
_cell.length_b   1.000
_cell.length_c   1.000
_cell.angle_alpha   90.00
_cell.angle_beta   90.00
_cell.angle_gamma   90.00
#
_symmetry.space_group_name_H-M   'P 1'
#
loop_
_entity.id
_entity.type
_entity.pdbx_description
1 polymer ?
#
loop_
_entity_poly.entity_id
_entity_poly.type
_entity_poly.pdbx_seq_one_letter_code
_entity_poly.pdbx_strand_id
1 'polypeptide(L)' 'MSDEVRYCPYCGIKLKHPYWEHIQSEHPERYTQKETWVKLYEDYRNLGMEEEISLTVISELFNATIDEIKSFLKSKKAF' A
#
# COMPACT_ATOMS: atom_id res chain seq x y z
N MET A 1 15.89 13.26 8.89
CA MET A 1 14.75 12.42 8.52
C MET A 1 15.30 11.02 8.42
N SER A 2 14.89 10.11 9.30
CA SER A 2 15.43 8.75 9.32
C SER A 2 14.90 8.02 8.09
N ASP A 3 15.78 7.70 7.15
CA ASP A 3 15.49 6.72 6.10
C ASP A 3 15.17 5.38 6.80
N GLU A 4 13.90 5.16 7.12
CA GLU A 4 13.44 3.88 7.62
C GLU A 4 13.75 2.84 6.55
N VAL A 5 14.77 2.03 6.81
CA VAL A 5 15.12 0.94 5.93
C VAL A 5 14.06 -0.13 6.12
N ARG A 6 13.09 -0.17 5.21
CA ARG A 6 12.11 -1.25 5.17
C ARG A 6 12.61 -2.40 4.31
N TYR A 7 12.25 -3.60 4.72
CA TYR A 7 12.60 -4.83 4.03
C TYR A 7 11.34 -5.49 3.49
N CYS A 8 11.48 -6.16 2.35
CA CYS A 8 10.46 -6.98 1.74
C CYS A 8 10.05 -8.07 2.73
N PRO A 9 8.77 -8.16 3.14
CA PRO A 9 8.35 -9.16 4.12
C PRO A 9 8.38 -10.59 3.56
N TYR A 10 8.49 -10.76 2.24
CA TYR A 10 8.47 -12.06 1.57
C TYR A 10 9.85 -12.58 1.19
N CYS A 11 10.80 -11.67 0.95
CA CYS A 11 12.09 -11.96 0.35
C CYS A 11 13.28 -11.38 1.12
N GLY A 12 13.03 -10.55 2.13
CA GLY A 12 14.07 -9.99 3.01
C GLY A 12 14.98 -8.96 2.35
N ILE A 13 14.73 -8.57 1.09
CA ILE A 13 15.55 -7.56 0.43
C ILE A 13 15.21 -6.16 0.95
N LYS A 14 16.21 -5.27 0.94
CA LYS A 14 16.02 -3.86 1.28
C LYS A 14 15.14 -3.20 0.20
N LEU A 15 13.99 -2.70 0.62
CA LEU A 15 13.08 -1.97 -0.25
C LEU A 15 13.58 -0.55 -0.47
N LYS A 16 13.33 -0.03 -1.68
CA LYS A 16 13.44 1.38 -1.97
C LYS A 16 12.04 1.96 -2.00
N HIS A 17 11.89 3.20 -1.53
CA HIS A 17 10.63 3.91 -1.71
C HIS A 17 10.43 4.19 -3.21
N PRO A 18 9.21 4.00 -3.75
CA PRO A 18 8.04 3.45 -3.05
C PRO A 18 8.14 1.93 -2.80
N TYR A 19 7.95 1.51 -1.55
CA TYR A 19 8.18 0.13 -1.10
C TYR A 19 7.35 -0.93 -1.82
N TRP A 20 6.19 -0.53 -2.33
CA TRP A 20 5.26 -1.41 -3.04
C TRP A 20 5.68 -1.76 -4.46
N GLU A 21 6.54 -0.96 -5.11
CA GLU A 21 7.00 -1.20 -6.48
C GLU A 21 7.70 -2.55 -6.60
N HIS A 22 8.55 -2.85 -5.61
CA HIS A 22 9.20 -4.14 -5.53
C HIS A 22 8.21 -5.30 -5.35
N ILE A 23 7.19 -5.14 -4.48
CA ILE A 23 6.16 -6.17 -4.26
C ILE A 23 5.33 -6.35 -5.53
N GLN A 24 5.04 -5.29 -6.27
CA GLN A 24 4.33 -5.35 -7.55
C GLN A 24 5.12 -6.14 -8.60
N SER A 25 6.43 -5.93 -8.69
CA SER A 25 7.31 -6.61 -9.67
C SER A 25 7.61 -8.07 -9.29
N GLU A 26 8.07 -8.30 -8.06
CA GLU A 26 8.63 -9.60 -7.65
C GLU A 26 7.60 -10.51 -6.97
N HIS A 27 6.51 -9.96 -6.45
CA HIS A 27 5.45 -10.68 -5.74
C HIS A 27 4.05 -10.25 -6.22
N PRO A 28 3.75 -10.32 -7.53
CA PRO A 28 2.48 -9.84 -8.09
C PRO A 28 1.25 -10.52 -7.46
N GLU A 29 1.38 -11.78 -7.04
CA GLU A 29 0.35 -12.55 -6.33
C GLU A 29 0.06 -12.02 -4.92
N ARG A 30 1.04 -11.36 -4.30
CA ARG A 30 0.88 -10.66 -3.01
C ARG A 30 0.37 -9.25 -3.23
N TYR A 31 0.88 -8.58 -4.25
CA TYR A 31 0.47 -7.24 -4.59
C TYR A 31 -1.05 -7.18 -4.80
N THR A 32 -1.59 -8.10 -5.60
CA THR A 32 -3.04 -8.23 -5.88
C THR A 32 -3.92 -8.61 -4.68
N GLN A 33 -3.35 -8.92 -3.50
CA GLN A 33 -4.13 -9.21 -2.29
C GLN A 33 -4.65 -7.91 -1.67
N LYS A 34 -5.92 -7.92 -1.26
CA LYS A 34 -6.56 -6.75 -0.62
C LYS A 34 -5.82 -6.28 0.65
N GLU A 35 -5.09 -7.16 1.32
CA GLU A 35 -4.23 -6.82 2.46
C GLU A 35 -3.14 -5.80 2.11
N THR A 36 -2.71 -5.74 0.84
CA THR A 36 -1.78 -4.73 0.32
C THR A 36 -2.39 -3.34 0.34
N TRP A 37 -3.72 -3.20 0.23
CA TRP A 37 -4.40 -1.90 0.28
C TRP A 37 -4.20 -1.22 1.63
N VAL A 38 -4.22 -1.98 2.73
CA VAL A 38 -3.99 -1.44 4.09
C VAL A 38 -2.59 -0.87 4.21
N LYS A 39 -1.57 -1.64 3.81
CA LYS A 39 -0.17 -1.20 3.89
C LYS A 39 0.12 0.00 2.99
N LEU A 40 -0.41 -0.01 1.78
CA LEU A 40 -0.28 1.12 0.85
C LEU A 40 -0.92 2.39 1.42
N TYR A 41 -2.11 2.26 1.97
CA TYR A 41 -2.81 3.38 2.58
C TYR A 41 -2.02 3.95 3.76
N GLU A 42 -1.59 3.11 4.69
CA GLU A 42 -0.74 3.52 5.82
C GLU A 42 0.55 4.19 5.35
N ASP A 43 1.22 3.64 4.33
CA ASP A 43 2.46 4.19 3.79
C ASP A 43 2.25 5.57 3.17
N TYR A 44 1.21 5.74 2.36
CA TYR A 44 0.87 7.04 1.77
C TYR A 44 0.50 8.07 2.85
N ARG A 45 -0.30 7.69 3.85
CA ARG A 45 -0.65 8.57 4.96
C ARG A 45 0.58 8.97 5.80
N ASN A 46 1.49 8.04 6.05
CA ASN A 46 2.75 8.32 6.77
C ASN A 46 3.71 9.21 5.99
N LEU A 47 3.66 9.18 4.65
CA LEU A 47 4.39 10.10 3.78
C LEU A 47 3.78 11.52 3.74
N GLY A 48 2.67 11.74 4.45
CA GLY A 48 1.95 13.01 4.47
C GLY A 48 1.01 13.20 3.28
N MET A 49 0.77 12.16 2.48
CA MET A 49 -0.20 12.21 1.39
C MET A 49 -1.62 12.26 1.95
N GLU A 50 -2.48 13.13 1.40
CA GLU A 50 -3.88 13.25 1.82
C GLU A 50 -4.64 11.93 1.63
N GLU A 51 -5.67 11.70 2.45
CA GLU A 51 -6.48 10.48 2.40
C GLU A 51 -7.08 10.27 1.01
N GLU A 52 -7.70 11.30 0.43
CA GLU A 52 -8.36 11.20 -0.87
C GLU A 52 -7.38 10.84 -1.99
N ILE A 53 -6.19 11.44 -1.98
CA ILE A 53 -5.11 11.12 -2.93
C ILE A 53 -4.63 9.69 -2.70
N SER A 54 -4.40 9.29 -1.45
CA SER A 54 -3.95 7.93 -1.10
C SER A 54 -4.93 6.86 -1.61
N LEU A 55 -6.24 7.10 -1.43
CA LEU A 55 -7.29 6.20 -1.89
C LEU A 55 -7.43 6.19 -3.41
N THR A 56 -7.25 7.34 -4.06
CA THR A 56 -7.27 7.45 -5.52
C THR A 56 -6.13 6.65 -6.15
N VAL A 57 -4.91 6.78 -5.62
CA VAL A 57 -3.77 6.00 -6.10
C VAL A 57 -4.00 4.49 -5.93
N ILE A 58 -4.52 4.05 -4.78
CA ILE A 58 -4.86 2.62 -4.58
C ILE A 58 -5.98 2.17 -5.54
N SER A 59 -6.98 3.02 -5.78
CA SER A 59 -8.06 2.76 -6.73
C SER A 59 -7.53 2.51 -8.14
N GLU A 60 -6.61 3.34 -8.61
CA GLU A 60 -5.97 3.21 -9.91
C GLU A 60 -5.07 1.96 -9.99
N LEU A 61 -4.27 1.69 -8.95
CA LEU A 61 -3.35 0.55 -8.90
C LEU A 61 -4.04 -0.82 -8.93
N PHE A 62 -5.24 -0.91 -8.35
CA PHE A 62 -5.99 -2.17 -8.22
C PHE A 62 -7.24 -2.24 -9.08
N ASN A 63 -7.52 -1.20 -9.88
CA ASN A 63 -8.75 -1.07 -10.65
C ASN A 63 -10.00 -1.32 -9.76
N ALA A 64 -10.00 -0.75 -8.56
CA ALA A 64 -11.04 -0.89 -7.55
C ALA A 64 -11.67 0.47 -7.27
N THR A 65 -12.91 0.51 -6.79
CA THR A 65 -13.56 1.79 -6.43
C THR A 65 -13.06 2.31 -5.08
N ILE A 66 -13.03 3.63 -4.90
CA ILE A 66 -12.68 4.25 -3.61
C ILE A 66 -13.60 3.74 -2.50
N ASP A 67 -14.90 3.57 -2.75
CA ASP A 67 -15.86 3.04 -1.78
C ASP A 67 -15.54 1.60 -1.35
N GLU A 68 -15.12 0.75 -2.30
CA GLU A 68 -14.69 -0.62 -2.00
C GLU A 68 -13.44 -0.62 -1.12
N ILE A 69 -12.45 0.22 -1.45
CA ILE A 69 -11.22 0.36 -0.68
C ILE A 69 -11.54 0.88 0.72
N LYS A 70 -12.32 1.96 0.86
CA LYS A 70 -12.76 2.50 2.15
C LYS A 70 -13.49 1.45 2.99
N SER A 71 -14.41 0.71 2.37
CA SER A 71 -15.15 -0.36 3.05
C SER A 71 -14.22 -1.46 3.57
N PHE A 72 -13.22 -1.84 2.76
CA PHE A 72 -12.22 -2.81 3.16
C PHE A 72 -11.32 -2.28 4.29
N LEU A 73 -10.79 -1.07 4.18
CA LEU A 73 -9.94 -0.45 5.20
C LEU A 73 -10.67 -0.31 6.55
N LYS A 74 -11.94 0.11 6.53
CA LYS A 74 -12.82 0.14 7.72
C LYS A 74 -12.99 -1.23 8.34
N SER A 75 -13.22 -2.27 7.53
CA SER A 75 -13.36 -3.65 8.02
C SER A 75 -12.09 -4.17 8.71
N LYS A 76 -10.93 -3.61 8.37
CA LYS A 76 -9.62 -3.97 8.94
C LYS A 76 -9.16 -3.05 10.08
N LYS A 77 -9.96 -2.05 10.47
CA LYS A 77 -9.61 -1.01 11.46
C LYS A 77 -8.37 -0.17 11.09
N ALA A 78 -8.09 -0.04 9.79
CA ALA A 78 -7.03 0.82 9.24
C ALA A 78 -7.56 2.19 8.79
N PHE A 79 -8.84 2.45 9.02
CA PHE A 79 -9.61 3.64 8.67
C PHE A 79 -10.40 4.11 9.89
#